data_AF-Q9XS95-F1
#
_entry.id   AF-Q9XS95-F1
#
_cell.length_a   1.000
_cell.length_b   1.000
_cell.length_c   1.000
_cell.angle_alpha   90.00
_cell.angle_beta   90.00
_cell.angle_gamma   90.00
#
_symmetry.space_group_name_H-M   'P 1'
#
loop_
_entity.id
_entity.type
_entity.pdbx_description
1 polymer ?
#
loop_
_entity_poly.entity_id
_entity_poly.type
_entity_poly.pdbx_seq_one_letter_code
_entity_poly.pdbx_strand_id
1 'polypeptide(L)'
;IVYLCGKGDSSIRYFEITSEAPFLHYLSMFSSKESQRGMGYMPKRGLEVNKCEIARFYKLHERKCEPIAMTVPRKSDLFQEDLYPPTAGPDPALTAEEWLAGRDAGPLLISLKDGYVPPKSRELCVNRGLSVSRRKATSETSSDVISRLEEELRKLQTVVQELQKRVDRLEDTVQAK
;
A
#
# COMPACT_ATOMS: atom_id res chain seq x y z
N ILE A 1 -15.82 -14.23 -9.59
CA ILE A 1 -17.05 -14.37 -8.77
C ILE A 1 -17.26 -13.10 -7.96
N VAL A 2 -18.48 -12.58 -7.96
CA VAL A 2 -18.92 -11.45 -7.13
C VAL A 2 -20.03 -11.93 -6.18
N TYR A 3 -19.98 -11.49 -4.92
CA TYR A 3 -20.97 -11.83 -3.89
C TYR A 3 -21.75 -10.56 -3.51
N LEU A 4 -23.08 -10.70 -3.41
CA LEU A 4 -24.01 -9.62 -3.06
C LEU A 4 -24.75 -9.98 -1.77
N CYS A 5 -24.69 -9.08 -0.81
CA CYS A 5 -25.44 -9.18 0.45
C CYS A 5 -25.63 -7.77 1.04
N GLY A 6 -26.78 -7.51 1.65
CA GLY A 6 -27.13 -6.23 2.26
C GLY A 6 -27.54 -6.37 3.72
N LYS A 7 -27.45 -5.31 4.52
CA LYS A 7 -27.97 -5.35 5.89
C LYS A 7 -29.48 -5.57 5.86
N GLY A 8 -29.99 -6.46 6.70
CA GLY A 8 -31.38 -6.91 6.70
C GLY A 8 -31.64 -8.16 5.86
N ASP A 9 -30.75 -8.48 4.91
CA ASP A 9 -30.89 -9.70 4.11
C ASP A 9 -30.60 -10.94 4.94
N SER A 10 -31.24 -12.06 4.59
CA SER A 10 -30.93 -13.37 5.15
C SER A 10 -30.18 -14.27 4.16
N SER A 11 -29.76 -13.71 3.02
CA SER A 11 -29.15 -14.44 1.91
C SER A 11 -27.92 -13.76 1.33
N ILE A 12 -27.02 -14.54 0.73
CA ILE A 12 -25.87 -14.06 -0.04
C ILE A 12 -26.01 -14.63 -1.45
N ARG A 13 -26.21 -13.76 -2.46
CA ARG A 13 -26.26 -14.16 -3.87
C ARG A 13 -24.88 -14.04 -4.49
N TYR A 14 -24.55 -14.90 -5.43
CA TYR A 14 -23.25 -14.82 -6.10
C TYR A 14 -23.34 -15.13 -7.59
N PHE A 15 -22.47 -14.44 -8.32
CA PHE A 15 -22.46 -14.40 -9.77
C PHE A 15 -21.05 -14.60 -10.29
N GLU A 16 -20.94 -15.15 -11.48
CA GLU A 16 -19.71 -15.22 -12.24
C GLU A 16 -19.68 -14.11 -13.28
N ILE A 17 -18.51 -13.49 -13.44
CA ILE A 17 -18.29 -12.47 -14.48
C ILE A 17 -17.35 -13.11 -15.50
N THR A 18 -17.80 -13.17 -16.75
CA THR A 18 -17.05 -13.73 -17.88
C THR A 18 -16.98 -12.71 -19.01
N SER A 19 -16.18 -12.99 -20.04
CA SER A 19 -16.11 -12.16 -21.26
C SER A 19 -17.21 -12.52 -22.29
N GLU A 20 -18.03 -13.54 -22.02
CA GLU A 20 -19.09 -14.00 -22.91
C GLU A 20 -20.43 -13.37 -22.51
N ALA A 21 -21.24 -12.91 -23.48
CA ALA A 21 -22.57 -12.36 -23.18
C ALA A 21 -23.46 -13.43 -22.48
N PRO A 22 -24.25 -13.09 -21.44
CA PRO A 22 -24.58 -11.74 -20.94
C PRO A 22 -23.58 -11.16 -19.92
N PHE A 23 -22.34 -11.66 -19.87
CA PHE A 23 -21.19 -11.25 -19.05
C PHE A 23 -21.33 -11.53 -17.57
N LEU A 24 -22.54 -11.46 -17.03
CA LEU A 24 -22.85 -11.72 -15.63
C LEU A 24 -23.80 -12.90 -15.52
N HIS A 25 -23.33 -14.00 -14.94
CA HIS A 25 -24.06 -15.24 -14.80
C HIS A 25 -24.42 -15.48 -13.34
N TYR A 26 -25.71 -15.64 -13.04
CA TYR A 26 -26.14 -16.05 -11.71
C TYR A 26 -25.68 -17.49 -11.44
N LEU A 27 -24.96 -17.69 -10.33
CA LEU A 27 -24.53 -19.03 -9.92
C LEU A 27 -25.56 -19.63 -8.97
N SER A 28 -25.67 -19.07 -7.77
CA SER A 28 -26.55 -19.56 -6.72
C SER A 28 -26.67 -18.54 -5.59
N MET A 29 -27.36 -18.95 -4.52
CA MET A 29 -27.63 -18.15 -3.33
C MET A 29 -27.49 -19.03 -2.09
N PHE A 30 -26.73 -18.54 -1.13
CA PHE A 30 -26.80 -19.03 0.24
C PHE A 30 -28.00 -18.38 0.93
N SER A 31 -28.85 -19.15 1.61
CA SER A 31 -30.01 -18.66 2.34
C SER A 31 -30.00 -19.12 3.79
N SER A 32 -30.53 -18.29 4.67
CA SER A 32 -30.66 -18.56 6.10
C SER A 32 -31.93 -17.90 6.64
N LYS A 33 -32.28 -18.20 7.90
CA LYS A 33 -33.49 -17.64 8.54
C LYS A 33 -33.26 -16.27 9.20
N GLU A 34 -32.04 -16.03 9.65
CA GLU A 34 -31.68 -14.83 10.42
C GLU A 34 -31.18 -13.72 9.49
N SER A 35 -31.59 -12.47 9.73
CA SER A 35 -31.13 -11.31 8.98
C SER A 35 -29.74 -10.84 9.43
N GLN A 36 -28.91 -10.40 8.49
CA GLN A 36 -27.56 -9.91 8.79
C GLN A 36 -27.56 -8.44 9.21
N ARG A 37 -26.83 -8.11 10.29
CA ARG A 37 -26.55 -6.75 10.75
C ARG A 37 -25.29 -6.15 10.11
N GLY A 38 -24.43 -7.01 9.58
CA GLY A 38 -23.18 -6.68 8.93
C GLY A 38 -22.52 -7.94 8.36
N MET A 39 -21.47 -7.73 7.58
CA MET A 39 -20.74 -8.81 6.92
C MET A 39 -19.25 -8.48 6.87
N GLY A 40 -18.42 -9.38 7.38
CA GLY A 40 -16.98 -9.39 7.13
C GLY A 40 -16.64 -10.34 5.97
N TYR A 41 -15.48 -10.11 5.34
CA TYR A 41 -14.97 -10.96 4.27
C TYR A 41 -13.50 -11.30 4.54
N MET A 42 -13.18 -12.59 4.50
CA MET A 42 -11.83 -13.10 4.75
C MET A 42 -10.92 -12.87 3.54
N PRO A 43 -9.74 -12.23 3.72
CA PRO A 43 -8.70 -12.19 2.68
C PRO A 43 -8.25 -13.59 2.26
N LYS A 44 -7.80 -13.75 1.01
CA LYS A 44 -7.38 -15.03 0.43
C LYS A 44 -6.37 -15.81 1.28
N ARG A 45 -5.46 -15.11 1.96
CA ARG A 45 -4.43 -15.68 2.86
C ARG A 45 -4.98 -16.38 4.11
N GLY A 46 -6.23 -16.15 4.49
CA GLY A 46 -6.86 -16.77 5.66
C GLY A 46 -7.88 -17.87 5.34
N LEU A 47 -7.96 -18.29 4.07
CA LEU A 47 -8.85 -19.36 3.62
C LEU A 47 -8.23 -20.75 3.84
N GLU A 48 -9.09 -21.75 4.01
CA GLU A 48 -8.72 -23.16 4.09
C GLU A 48 -8.61 -23.77 2.69
N VAL A 49 -7.43 -23.58 2.09
CA VAL A 49 -7.08 -24.08 0.75
C VAL A 49 -7.28 -25.59 0.61
N ASN A 50 -6.92 -26.36 1.64
CA ASN A 50 -7.04 -27.82 1.64
C ASN A 50 -8.49 -28.31 1.57
N LYS A 51 -9.47 -27.46 1.94
CA LYS A 51 -10.89 -27.77 1.85
C LYS A 51 -11.56 -27.15 0.63
N CYS A 52 -10.80 -26.60 -0.32
CA CYS A 52 -11.33 -25.88 -1.48
C CYS A 52 -12.24 -24.70 -1.11
N GLU A 53 -11.98 -24.05 0.04
CA GLU A 53 -12.68 -22.83 0.45
C GLU A 53 -12.18 -21.64 -0.40
N ILE A 54 -13.09 -21.00 -1.13
CA ILE A 54 -12.75 -19.88 -2.05
C ILE A 54 -13.11 -18.51 -1.47
N ALA A 55 -13.98 -18.47 -0.46
CA ALA A 55 -14.33 -17.28 0.30
C ALA A 55 -14.86 -17.69 1.69
N ARG A 56 -14.64 -16.83 2.69
CA ARG A 56 -15.25 -16.96 4.01
C ARG A 56 -15.88 -15.64 4.41
N PHE A 57 -17.15 -15.69 4.74
CA PHE A 57 -17.90 -14.56 5.25
C PHE A 57 -17.99 -14.63 6.77
N TYR A 58 -18.02 -13.48 7.42
CA TYR A 58 -18.28 -13.37 8.85
C TYR A 58 -19.59 -12.62 9.03
N LYS A 59 -20.70 -13.36 9.05
CA LYS A 59 -22.04 -12.82 9.14
C LYS A 59 -22.31 -12.35 10.56
N LEU A 60 -22.59 -11.07 10.71
CA LEU A 60 -22.95 -10.49 11.99
C LEU A 60 -24.47 -10.60 12.18
N HIS A 61 -24.85 -11.24 13.27
CA HIS A 61 -26.23 -11.28 13.78
C HIS A 61 -26.40 -10.25 14.90
N GLU A 62 -27.50 -10.30 15.64
CA GLU A 62 -27.71 -9.35 16.75
C GLU A 62 -26.65 -9.46 17.85
N ARG A 63 -26.25 -10.69 18.22
CA ARG A 63 -25.33 -10.95 19.35
C ARG A 63 -24.25 -12.00 19.06
N LYS A 64 -24.11 -12.44 17.81
CA LYS A 64 -23.13 -13.46 17.40
C LYS A 64 -22.51 -13.10 16.05
N CYS A 65 -21.29 -13.55 15.83
CA CYS A 65 -20.63 -13.55 14.53
C CYS A 65 -20.51 -14.99 14.04
N GLU A 66 -21.10 -15.29 12.88
CA GLU A 66 -21.14 -16.63 12.30
C GLU A 66 -20.23 -16.69 11.06
N PRO A 67 -19.21 -17.56 11.03
CA PRO A 67 -18.43 -17.80 9.83
C PRO A 67 -19.21 -18.65 8.82
N ILE A 68 -19.23 -18.23 7.55
CA ILE A 68 -19.85 -18.94 6.44
C ILE A 68 -18.78 -19.20 5.37
N ALA A 69 -18.39 -20.46 5.19
CA ALA A 69 -17.43 -20.88 4.19
C ALA A 69 -18.12 -21.15 2.84
N MET A 70 -17.61 -20.53 1.77
CA MET A 70 -18.00 -20.81 0.39
C MET A 70 -16.97 -21.77 -0.21
N THR A 71 -17.41 -22.97 -0.52
CA THR A 71 -16.53 -24.08 -0.91
C THR A 71 -16.85 -24.57 -2.31
N VAL A 72 -15.83 -24.81 -3.12
CA VAL A 72 -15.99 -25.51 -4.40
C VAL A 72 -15.91 -27.01 -4.13
N PRO A 73 -16.94 -27.81 -4.44
CA PRO A 73 -16.92 -29.23 -4.18
C PRO A 73 -15.96 -29.94 -5.14
N ARG A 74 -14.74 -30.23 -4.69
CA ARG A 74 -13.74 -31.04 -5.39
C ARG A 74 -13.44 -32.32 -4.61
N LYS A 75 -13.09 -33.39 -5.32
CA LYS A 75 -12.68 -34.68 -4.75
C LYS A 75 -11.17 -34.85 -4.89
N SER A 76 -10.39 -33.97 -4.28
CA SER A 76 -8.92 -34.05 -4.30
C SER A 76 -8.33 -33.37 -3.08
N ASP A 77 -7.35 -34.02 -2.46
CA ASP A 77 -6.54 -33.47 -1.38
C ASP A 77 -5.32 -32.68 -1.91
N LEU A 78 -5.14 -32.66 -3.24
CA LEU A 78 -4.07 -31.89 -3.88
C LEU A 78 -4.44 -30.42 -3.98
N PHE A 79 -3.43 -29.56 -3.86
CA PHE A 79 -3.57 -28.12 -4.10
C PHE A 79 -4.17 -27.85 -5.49
N GLN A 80 -5.27 -27.11 -5.52
CA GLN A 80 -6.02 -26.78 -6.75
C GLN A 80 -5.51 -25.44 -7.32
N GLU A 81 -4.50 -25.48 -8.20
CA GLU A 81 -3.89 -24.28 -8.79
C GLU A 81 -4.90 -23.43 -9.59
N ASP A 82 -5.93 -24.06 -10.17
CA ASP A 82 -7.01 -23.40 -10.88
C ASP A 82 -7.92 -22.55 -9.96
N LEU A 83 -8.09 -22.96 -8.71
CA LEU A 83 -8.90 -22.23 -7.72
C LEU A 83 -8.10 -21.14 -6.99
N TYR A 84 -6.78 -21.32 -6.92
CA TYR A 84 -5.87 -20.48 -6.12
C TYR A 84 -4.72 -19.92 -6.96
N PRO A 85 -5.00 -19.03 -7.94
CA PRO A 85 -3.94 -18.32 -8.64
C PRO A 85 -3.13 -17.45 -7.67
N PRO A 86 -1.91 -17.01 -8.07
CA PRO A 86 -1.12 -16.08 -7.28
C PRO A 86 -1.95 -14.86 -6.84
N THR A 87 -1.89 -14.52 -5.56
CA THR A 87 -2.77 -13.52 -4.93
C THR A 87 -1.96 -12.41 -4.28
N ALA A 88 -2.58 -11.26 -4.03
CA ALA A 88 -1.92 -10.13 -3.38
C ALA A 88 -1.38 -10.51 -1.99
N GLY A 89 -0.08 -10.32 -1.80
CA GLY A 89 0.65 -10.57 -0.57
C GLY A 89 0.47 -9.48 0.48
N PRO A 90 1.13 -9.63 1.65
CA PRO A 90 1.11 -8.63 2.70
C PRO A 90 2.08 -7.46 2.46
N ASP A 91 3.07 -7.62 1.58
CA ASP A 91 4.12 -6.63 1.36
C ASP A 91 3.67 -5.58 0.31
N PRO A 92 3.92 -4.28 0.55
CA PRO A 92 3.58 -3.23 -0.40
C PRO A 92 4.50 -3.25 -1.62
N ALA A 93 3.96 -2.94 -2.80
CA ALA A 93 4.75 -2.85 -4.03
C ALA A 93 5.50 -1.52 -4.18
N LEU A 94 4.99 -0.45 -3.55
CA LEU A 94 5.56 0.89 -3.56
C LEU A 94 5.49 1.50 -2.16
N THR A 95 6.43 2.40 -1.89
CA THR A 95 6.34 3.36 -0.78
C THR A 95 5.29 4.43 -1.09
N ALA A 96 4.88 5.18 -0.05
CA ALA A 96 3.90 6.26 -0.22
C ALA A 96 4.44 7.38 -1.11
N GLU A 97 5.72 7.71 -0.96
CA GLU A 97 6.42 8.74 -1.73
C GLU A 97 6.52 8.38 -3.21
N GLU A 98 6.83 7.13 -3.54
CA GLU A 98 6.88 6.65 -4.93
C GLU A 98 5.53 6.73 -5.61
N TRP A 99 4.45 6.33 -4.91
CA TRP A 99 3.10 6.40 -5.46
C TRP A 99 2.64 7.86 -5.63
N LEU A 100 2.93 8.73 -4.66
CA LEU A 100 2.65 10.17 -4.76
C LEU A 100 3.45 10.86 -5.88
N ALA A 101 4.64 10.37 -6.19
CA ALA A 101 5.45 10.82 -7.34
C ALA A 101 4.90 10.32 -8.68
N GLY A 102 3.77 9.59 -8.69
CA GLY A 102 3.08 9.12 -9.89
C GLY A 102 3.54 7.75 -10.40
N ARG A 103 4.23 6.94 -9.57
CA ARG A 103 4.53 5.55 -9.93
C ARG A 103 3.33 4.66 -9.68
N ASP A 104 3.09 3.75 -10.63
CA ASP A 104 2.10 2.69 -10.51
C ASP A 104 2.78 1.32 -10.44
N ALA A 105 2.30 0.46 -9.56
CA ALA A 105 2.71 -0.94 -9.50
C ALA A 105 1.54 -1.82 -9.05
N GLY A 106 1.42 -2.99 -9.67
CA GLY A 106 0.51 -4.04 -9.20
C GLY A 106 0.96 -4.62 -7.84
N PRO A 107 0.06 -5.32 -7.12
CA PRO A 107 0.41 -5.93 -5.85
C PRO A 107 1.50 -7.00 -6.01
N LEU A 108 2.36 -7.13 -5.01
CA LEU A 108 3.33 -8.23 -4.94
C LEU A 108 2.57 -9.54 -4.71
N LEU A 109 2.66 -10.47 -5.67
CA LEU A 109 1.90 -11.72 -5.63
C LEU A 109 2.61 -12.80 -4.82
N ILE A 110 1.83 -13.62 -4.12
CA ILE A 110 2.29 -14.80 -3.40
C ILE A 110 1.45 -16.03 -3.78
N SER A 111 2.05 -17.21 -3.63
CA SER A 111 1.33 -18.49 -3.74
C SER A 111 0.67 -18.84 -2.41
N LEU A 112 -0.53 -19.42 -2.45
CA LEU A 112 -1.19 -19.96 -1.26
C LEU A 112 -0.83 -21.42 -0.98
N LYS A 113 -0.03 -22.05 -1.86
CA LYS A 113 0.39 -23.45 -1.72
C LYS A 113 1.24 -23.69 -0.47
N ASP A 114 2.10 -22.74 -0.14
CA ASP A 114 3.03 -22.82 0.99
C ASP A 114 2.37 -22.42 2.32
N GLY A 115 1.06 -22.14 2.32
CA GLY A 115 0.30 -21.74 3.49
C GLY A 115 0.53 -20.29 3.90
N TYR A 116 0.40 -20.02 5.20
CA TYR A 116 0.50 -18.65 5.73
C TYR A 116 1.95 -18.19 5.86
N VAL A 117 2.30 -17.14 5.11
CA VAL A 117 3.56 -16.41 5.26
C VAL A 117 3.30 -15.10 6.05
N PRO A 118 3.94 -14.91 7.21
CA PRO A 118 3.78 -13.67 7.98
C PRO A 118 4.39 -12.47 7.24
N PRO A 119 3.83 -11.26 7.41
CA PRO A 119 4.44 -10.04 6.89
C PRO A 119 5.87 -9.85 7.40
N LYS A 120 6.75 -9.30 6.56
CA LYS A 120 8.15 -9.03 6.94
C LYS A 120 8.25 -7.91 7.98
N SER A 121 7.38 -6.89 7.89
CA SER A 121 7.29 -5.84 8.89
C SER A 121 6.24 -6.18 9.93
N ARG A 122 6.67 -6.32 11.19
CA ARG A 122 5.79 -6.53 12.34
C ARG A 122 5.39 -5.23 13.04
N GLU A 123 6.09 -4.13 12.76
CA GLU A 123 5.91 -2.86 13.46
C GLU A 123 5.50 -1.77 12.47
N LEU A 124 4.31 -1.20 12.72
CA LEU A 124 3.85 -0.01 12.03
C LEU A 124 4.53 1.21 12.65
N CYS A 125 5.65 1.61 12.07
CA CYS A 125 6.28 2.89 12.38
C CYS A 125 5.48 4.02 11.74
N VAL A 126 4.48 4.54 12.46
CA VAL A 126 3.73 5.71 12.04
C VAL A 126 4.58 6.94 12.32
N ASN A 127 5.07 7.60 11.27
CA ASN A 127 5.58 8.97 11.40
C ASN A 127 4.41 9.86 11.85
N ARG A 128 4.30 10.15 13.15
CA ARG A 128 3.28 11.03 13.77
C ARG A 128 3.36 12.51 13.32
N GLY A 129 4.03 12.79 12.20
CA GLY A 129 4.26 14.14 11.68
C GLY A 129 3.01 14.80 11.06
N LEU A 130 1.94 14.06 10.80
CA LEU A 130 0.71 14.63 10.22
C LEU A 130 -0.30 15.11 11.28
N SER A 131 0.01 14.99 12.58
CA SER A 131 -0.81 15.51 13.67
C SER A 131 -0.03 16.48 14.56
N VAL A 132 0.44 17.59 13.98
CA VAL A 132 0.68 18.80 14.77
C VAL A 132 0.01 19.93 14.03
N SER A 133 -1.13 20.33 14.58
CA SER A 133 -1.69 21.68 14.55
C SER A 133 -0.73 22.69 13.92
N ARG A 134 -1.18 23.35 12.84
CA ARG A 134 -0.82 24.71 12.44
C ARG A 134 -0.19 25.48 13.61
N ARG A 135 1.13 25.41 13.75
CA ARG A 135 1.94 26.15 14.69
C ARG A 135 3.12 26.62 13.87
N LYS A 136 3.15 27.95 13.66
CA LYS A 136 4.16 28.71 12.94
C LYS A 136 5.48 27.95 12.83
N ALA A 137 5.70 27.30 11.70
CA ALA A 137 7.05 27.25 11.18
C ALA A 137 7.40 28.71 10.92
N THR A 138 8.36 29.24 11.66
CA THR A 138 9.17 30.37 11.18
C THR A 138 9.83 29.89 9.90
N SER A 139 9.07 29.93 8.82
CA SER A 139 9.57 29.89 7.45
C SER A 139 10.43 31.13 7.34
N GLU A 140 11.75 30.98 7.55
CA GLU A 140 12.68 31.90 6.89
C GLU A 140 12.28 31.87 5.42
N THR A 141 11.77 32.99 4.94
CA THR A 141 11.20 33.09 3.60
C THR A 141 12.32 32.76 2.64
N SER A 142 12.05 32.21 1.45
CA SER A 142 13.10 31.99 0.44
C SER A 142 13.97 33.24 0.21
N SER A 143 13.42 34.43 0.44
CA SER A 143 14.12 35.72 0.47
C SER A 143 15.23 35.83 1.53
N ASP A 144 15.02 35.30 2.74
CA ASP A 144 15.98 35.38 3.85
C ASP A 144 17.20 34.47 3.57
N VAL A 145 16.95 33.28 3.04
CA VAL A 145 18.00 32.35 2.62
C VAL A 145 18.81 32.91 1.45
N ILE A 146 18.13 33.52 0.46
CA ILE A 146 18.80 34.20 -0.67
C ILE A 146 19.67 35.35 -0.17
N SER A 147 19.18 36.17 0.77
CA SER A 147 19.95 37.30 1.30
C SER A 147 21.23 36.88 2.03
N ARG A 148 21.18 35.78 2.81
CA ARG A 148 22.36 35.21 3.48
C ARG A 148 23.36 34.65 2.48
N LEU A 149 22.88 33.91 1.48
CA LEU A 149 23.74 33.36 0.43
C LEU A 149 24.43 34.47 -0.37
N GLU A 150 23.73 35.56 -0.70
CA GLU A 150 24.34 36.72 -1.35
C GLU A 150 25.42 37.39 -0.51
N GLU A 151 25.24 37.45 0.81
CA GLU A 151 26.22 38.03 1.71
C GLU A 151 27.48 37.16 1.83
N GLU A 152 27.31 35.83 1.86
CA GLU A 152 28.43 34.89 1.80
C GLU A 152 29.17 34.97 0.46
N LEU A 153 28.45 35.10 -0.66
CA LEU A 153 29.04 35.26 -1.99
C LEU A 153 29.90 36.53 -2.08
N ARG A 154 29.44 37.64 -1.49
CA ARG A 154 30.21 38.90 -1.41
C ARG A 154 31.47 38.75 -0.56
N LYS A 155 31.39 38.06 0.59
CA LYS A 155 32.56 37.77 1.44
C LYS A 155 33.58 36.91 0.71
N LEU A 156 33.12 35.84 0.03
CA LEU A 156 33.99 34.96 -0.74
C LEU A 156 34.71 35.71 -1.88
N GLN A 157 33.99 36.59 -2.60
CA GLN A 157 34.58 37.40 -3.66
C GLN A 157 35.72 38.30 -3.15
N THR A 158 35.56 38.89 -1.96
CA THR A 158 36.60 39.74 -1.37
C THR A 158 37.85 38.92 -1.01
N VAL A 159 37.67 37.73 -0.44
CA VAL A 159 38.78 36.81 -0.13
C VAL A 159 39.51 36.38 -1.40
N VAL A 160 38.78 36.05 -2.46
CA VAL A 160 39.39 35.67 -3.76
C VAL A 160 40.21 36.84 -4.34
N GLN A 161 39.69 38.07 -4.30
CA GLN A 161 40.45 39.24 -4.76
C GLN A 161 41.72 39.49 -3.95
N GLU A 162 41.67 39.27 -2.64
CA GLU A 162 42.83 39.43 -1.78
C GLU A 162 43.88 38.33 -2.01
N LEU A 163 43.44 37.09 -2.20
CA LEU A 163 44.33 36.00 -2.59
C LEU A 163 44.97 36.26 -3.96
N GLN A 164 44.21 36.76 -4.94
CA GLN A 164 44.76 37.10 -6.25
C GLN A 164 45.88 38.14 -6.13
N LYS A 165 45.65 39.24 -5.39
CA LYS A 165 46.69 40.25 -5.13
C LYS A 165 47.93 39.69 -4.44
N ARG A 166 47.77 38.69 -3.57
CA ARG A 166 48.91 38.03 -2.91
C ARG A 166 49.68 37.15 -3.88
N VAL A 167 48.98 36.44 -4.78
CA VAL A 167 49.61 35.63 -5.84
C VAL A 167 50.39 36.54 -6.78
N ASP A 168 49.78 37.63 -7.28
CA ASP A 168 50.45 38.56 -8.19
C ASP A 168 51.74 39.14 -7.58
N ARG A 169 51.70 39.54 -6.29
CA ARG A 169 52.90 40.02 -5.57
C ARG A 169 53.99 38.96 -5.42
N LEU A 170 53.61 37.70 -5.22
CA LEU A 170 54.55 36.59 -5.12
C LEU A 170 55.16 36.28 -6.49
N GLU A 171 54.36 36.33 -7.56
CA GLU A 171 54.82 36.17 -8.94
C GLU A 171 55.83 37.26 -9.32
N ASP A 172 55.56 38.53 -8.99
CA ASP A 172 56.49 39.64 -9.20
C ASP A 172 57.81 39.45 -8.43
N THR A 173 57.74 38.92 -7.20
CA THR A 173 58.93 38.67 -6.37
C THR A 173 59.76 37.49 -6.89
N VAL A 174 59.12 36.51 -7.52
CA VAL A 174 59.80 35.35 -8.14
C VAL A 174 60.42 35.74 -9.48
N GLN A 175 59.78 36.62 -10.27
CA GLN A 175 60.34 37.11 -11.54
C GLN A 175 61.49 38.11 -11.37
N ALA A 176 61.60 38.75 -10.20
CA ALA A 176 62.68 39.71 -9.89
C ALA A 176 63.98 39.06 -9.37
N LYS A 177 64.05 37.73 -9.29
CA LYS A 177 65.25 36.95 -8.95
C LYS A 177 65.82 36.25 -10.17
#